data_AF-A0A2K9AYJ4-F1
#
_entry.id   AF-A0A2K9AYJ4-F1
#
_cell.length_a   1.000
_cell.length_b   1.000
_cell.length_c   1.000
_cell.angle_alpha   90.00
_cell.angle_beta   90.00
_cell.angle_gamma   90.00
#
_symmetry.space_group_name_H-M   'P 1'
#
loop_
_entity.id
_entity.type
_entity.pdbx_description
1 polymer ?
#
loop_
_entity_poly.entity_id
_entity_poly.type
_entity_poly.pdbx_seq_one_letter_code
_entity_poly.pdbx_strand_id
1 'polypeptide(L)'
;MRIYEDRNRNGQLRSFEVSNTTLGRRGVVRILRRIPEVTILREPKQLFSWFREDEFCTFEIGGTKFLVEEPYGDNSRYWIGGPRQNDKLEIVAQAFRAQRWPLGF
;
A
#
# COMPACT_ATOMS: atom_id res chain seq x y z
N MET A 1 5.19 8.03 -8.60
CA MET A 1 3.96 8.71 -8.07
C MET A 1 4.31 9.43 -6.77
N ARG A 2 3.48 10.37 -6.30
CA ARG A 2 3.72 11.04 -5.00
C ARG A 2 3.27 10.13 -3.86
N ILE A 3 4.16 9.92 -2.89
CA ILE A 3 3.85 9.24 -1.63
C ILE A 3 4.04 10.23 -0.47
N TYR A 4 3.35 10.01 0.64
CA TYR A 4 3.44 10.81 1.85
C TYR A 4 3.87 9.91 2.99
N GLU A 5 5.05 10.16 3.56
CA GLU A 5 5.67 9.25 4.52
C GLU A 5 5.41 9.69 5.95
N ASP A 6 5.08 8.73 6.81
CA ASP A 6 5.07 8.89 8.26
C ASP A 6 6.30 8.18 8.83
N ARG A 7 7.26 8.97 9.31
CA ARG A 7 8.52 8.49 9.90
C ARG A 7 8.54 8.74 11.41
N ASN A 8 9.15 7.82 12.16
CA ASN A 8 9.35 8.01 13.60
C ASN A 8 10.52 8.98 13.88
N ARG A 9 10.76 9.28 15.17
CA ARG A 9 11.87 10.15 15.62
C ARG A 9 13.26 9.67 15.20
N ASN A 10 13.41 8.38 14.90
CA ASN A 10 14.66 7.76 14.46
C ASN A 10 14.78 7.73 12.93
N GLY A 11 13.84 8.34 12.19
CA GLY A 11 13.80 8.35 10.73
C GLY A 11 13.26 7.06 10.09
N GLN A 12 12.82 6.07 10.87
CA GLN A 12 12.27 4.82 10.33
C GLN A 12 10.85 5.02 9.83
N LEU A 13 10.56 4.48 8.65
CA LEU A 13 9.25 4.54 8.04
C LEU A 13 8.24 3.67 8.82
N ARG A 14 7.19 4.27 9.35
CA ARG A 14 6.11 3.57 10.06
C ARG A 14 4.95 3.24 9.15
N SER A 15 4.59 4.20 8.31
CA SER A 15 3.53 4.08 7.31
C SER A 15 3.76 5.08 6.19
N PHE A 16 3.08 4.90 5.07
CA PHE A 16 3.03 5.91 4.02
C PHE A 16 1.70 5.88 3.29
N GLU A 17 1.33 7.01 2.71
CA GLU A 17 0.13 7.14 1.90
C GLU A 17 0.49 7.31 0.42
N VAL A 18 -0.32 6.75 -0.46
CA VAL A 18 -0.21 6.93 -1.92
C VAL A 18 -1.47 7.57 -2.45
N SER A 19 -1.34 8.51 -3.38
CA SER A 19 -2.51 9.13 -4.00
C SER A 19 -3.33 8.12 -4.81
N ASN A 20 -4.65 8.12 -4.64
CA ASN A 20 -5.58 7.26 -5.37
C ASN A 20 -6.07 7.87 -6.70
N THR A 21 -5.72 9.13 -7.00
CA THR A 21 -6.18 9.87 -8.19
C THR A 21 -5.85 9.16 -9.49
N THR A 22 -4.69 8.47 -9.54
CA THR A 22 -4.24 7.71 -10.71
C THR A 22 -4.04 6.22 -10.41
N LEU A 23 -4.33 5.78 -9.19
CA LEU A 23 -4.04 4.44 -8.72
C LEU A 23 -5.28 3.91 -7.99
N GLY A 24 -5.98 2.95 -8.59
CA GLY A 24 -7.07 2.25 -7.91
C GLY A 24 -6.55 1.12 -7.00
N ARG A 25 -7.42 0.57 -6.15
CA ARG A 25 -7.13 -0.57 -5.25
C ARG A 25 -6.41 -1.74 -5.96
N ARG A 26 -6.84 -2.11 -7.17
CA ARG A 26 -6.18 -3.16 -7.99
C ARG A 26 -4.78 -2.75 -8.46
N GLY A 27 -4.56 -1.47 -8.73
CA GLY A 27 -3.27 -0.92 -9.09
C GLY A 27 -2.26 -1.05 -7.95
N VAL A 28 -2.69 -0.78 -6.71
CA VAL A 28 -1.88 -1.00 -5.51
C VAL A 28 -1.41 -2.46 -5.43
N VAL A 29 -2.35 -3.42 -5.54
CA VAL A 29 -2.03 -4.85 -5.50
C VAL A 29 -1.08 -5.25 -6.62
N ARG A 30 -1.25 -4.69 -7.83
CA ARG A 30 -0.36 -4.95 -8.97
C ARG A 30 1.07 -4.47 -8.72
N ILE A 31 1.24 -3.33 -8.05
CA ILE A 31 2.57 -2.84 -7.65
C ILE A 31 3.17 -3.77 -6.59
N LEU A 32 2.38 -4.10 -5.56
CA LEU A 32 2.82 -4.99 -4.48
C LEU A 32 3.28 -6.37 -5.01
N ARG A 33 2.52 -6.98 -5.93
CA ARG A 33 2.86 -8.27 -6.56
C ARG A 33 4.16 -8.26 -7.37
N ARG A 34 4.70 -7.09 -7.74
CA ARG A 34 5.96 -6.98 -8.47
C ARG A 34 7.19 -6.94 -7.56
N ILE A 35 6.98 -6.76 -6.26
CA ILE A 35 8.04 -6.77 -5.27
C ILE A 35 8.30 -8.25 -4.94
N PRO A 36 9.47 -8.81 -5.29
CA PRO A 36 9.75 -10.24 -5.10
C PRO A 36 9.56 -10.73 -3.66
N GLU A 37 9.80 -9.86 -2.69
CA GLU A 37 9.75 -10.14 -1.26
C GLU A 37 8.33 -10.08 -0.67
N VAL A 38 7.34 -9.66 -1.47
CA VAL A 38 5.96 -9.47 -1.03
C VAL A 38 5.10 -10.69 -1.38
N THR A 39 4.47 -11.26 -0.36
CA THR A 39 3.40 -12.25 -0.51
C THR A 39 2.06 -11.59 -0.24
N ILE A 40 1.14 -11.61 -1.21
CA ILE A 40 -0.22 -11.10 -1.00
C ILE A 40 -1.03 -12.14 -0.23
N LEU A 41 -1.61 -11.73 0.91
CA LEU A 41 -2.45 -12.57 1.77
C LEU A 41 -3.95 -12.35 1.50
N ARG A 42 -4.33 -11.12 1.17
CA ARG A 42 -5.73 -10.72 0.91
C ARG A 42 -5.79 -9.68 -0.19
N GLU A 43 -6.74 -9.87 -1.11
CA GLU A 43 -6.99 -8.96 -2.23
C GLU A 43 -8.36 -8.28 -2.14
N PRO A 44 -8.54 -7.09 -2.75
CA PRO A 44 -9.81 -6.39 -2.78
C PRO A 44 -10.86 -7.22 -3.54
N LYS A 45 -12.02 -7.48 -2.89
CA LYS A 45 -13.13 -8.23 -3.48
C LYS A 45 -13.69 -7.52 -4.72
N GLN A 46 -14.03 -8.30 -5.75
CA GLN A 46 -14.32 -7.78 -7.09
C GLN A 46 -15.67 -7.06 -7.26
N LEU A 47 -16.68 -7.30 -6.42
CA LEU A 47 -18.07 -7.00 -6.83
C LEU A 47 -18.97 -6.20 -5.87
N PHE A 48 -18.76 -6.17 -4.54
CA PHE A 48 -19.75 -5.52 -3.65
C PHE A 48 -19.21 -4.86 -2.36
N SER A 49 -17.90 -4.77 -2.14
CA SER A 49 -17.31 -4.27 -0.86
C SER A 49 -16.70 -2.86 -0.95
N TRP A 50 -17.16 -2.03 -1.90
CA TRP A 50 -16.71 -0.63 -1.99
C TRP A 50 -17.09 0.17 -0.74
N PHE A 51 -18.13 -0.23 0.00
CA PHE A 51 -18.73 0.57 1.06
C PHE A 51 -18.32 0.24 2.51
N ARG A 52 -17.54 -0.84 2.78
CA ARG A 52 -17.34 -1.29 4.18
C ARG A 52 -15.97 -1.87 4.55
N GLU A 53 -15.07 -2.06 3.61
CA GLU A 53 -13.73 -2.58 3.92
C GLU A 53 -12.73 -1.44 3.82
N ASP A 54 -12.52 -0.74 4.95
CA ASP A 54 -11.45 0.25 5.11
C ASP A 54 -10.11 -0.42 4.79
N GLU A 55 -9.86 -1.62 5.34
CA GLU A 55 -8.76 -2.51 4.94
C GLU A 55 -9.14 -3.37 3.74
N PHE A 56 -8.49 -3.15 2.59
CA PHE A 56 -8.80 -3.85 1.34
C PHE A 56 -7.70 -4.80 0.85
N CYS A 57 -6.48 -4.72 1.39
CA CYS A 57 -5.37 -5.59 1.01
C CYS A 57 -4.49 -5.88 2.22
N THR A 58 -4.08 -7.14 2.37
CA THR A 58 -3.11 -7.57 3.39
C THR A 58 -1.99 -8.30 2.66
N PHE A 59 -0.74 -8.02 3.04
CA PHE A 59 0.44 -8.64 2.45
C PHE A 59 1.50 -8.91 3.52
N GLU A 60 2.53 -9.65 3.15
CA GLU A 60 3.59 -10.06 4.06
C GLU A 60 4.96 -9.88 3.42
N ILE A 61 5.95 -9.48 4.21
CA ILE A 61 7.36 -9.46 3.81
C ILE A 61 8.16 -10.22 4.86
N GLY A 62 8.68 -11.39 4.47
CA GLY A 62 9.50 -12.27 5.32
C GLY A 62 8.94 -12.49 6.72
N GLY A 63 7.69 -12.96 6.87
CA GLY A 63 7.07 -13.22 8.17
C GLY A 63 6.28 -12.04 8.76
N THR A 64 6.46 -10.82 8.24
CA THR A 64 5.87 -9.60 8.80
C THR A 64 4.67 -9.15 7.99
N LYS A 65 3.49 -9.10 8.61
CA LYS A 65 2.24 -8.69 7.95
C LYS A 65 2.11 -7.17 7.87
N PHE A 66 1.53 -6.72 6.77
CA PHE A 66 1.24 -5.33 6.43
C PHE A 66 -0.15 -5.26 5.82
N LEU A 67 -0.72 -4.07 5.85
CA LEU A 67 -2.08 -3.83 5.36
C LEU A 67 -2.18 -2.52 4.60
N VAL A 68 -3.19 -2.45 3.75
CA VAL A 68 -3.56 -1.27 2.98
C VAL A 68 -4.98 -0.88 3.32
N GLU A 69 -5.13 0.37 3.70
CA GLU A 69 -6.40 0.98 4.10
C GLU A 69 -6.77 2.17 3.21
N GLU A 70 -8.07 2.39 3.01
CA GLU A 70 -8.63 3.61 2.42
C GLU A 70 -9.37 4.38 3.54
N PRO A 71 -8.70 5.28 4.27
CA PRO A 71 -9.30 5.98 5.40
C PRO A 71 -10.40 6.95 4.93
N TYR A 72 -11.66 6.56 5.06
CA TYR A 72 -12.88 7.30 4.68
C TYR A 72 -13.11 7.40 3.16
N GLY A 73 -14.32 7.00 2.73
CA GLY A 73 -14.69 6.80 1.31
C GLY A 73 -14.83 8.07 0.44
N ASP A 74 -14.31 9.22 0.87
CA ASP A 74 -14.20 10.46 0.07
C ASP A 74 -12.79 10.67 -0.50
N ASN A 75 -12.00 9.58 -0.47
CA ASN A 75 -10.56 9.55 -0.33
C ASN A 75 -9.75 10.12 -1.49
N SER A 76 -8.64 10.78 -1.16
CA SER A 76 -7.57 11.12 -2.12
C SER A 76 -6.37 10.17 -2.05
N ARG A 77 -6.33 9.26 -1.06
CA ARG A 77 -5.12 8.48 -0.73
C ARG A 77 -5.43 7.09 -0.17
N TYR A 78 -4.47 6.18 -0.30
CA TYR A 78 -4.45 4.89 0.40
C TYR A 78 -3.33 4.88 1.40
N TRP A 79 -3.61 4.45 2.62
CA TRP A 79 -2.63 4.25 3.68
C TRP A 79 -2.03 2.85 3.58
N ILE A 80 -0.71 2.74 3.68
CA ILE A 80 0.03 1.48 3.73
C ILE A 80 0.88 1.48 4.99
N GLY A 81 0.74 0.45 5.80
CA GLY A 81 1.53 0.33 7.02
C GLY A 81 1.47 -1.05 7.65
N GLY A 82 2.10 -1.16 8.81
CA GLY A 82 2.26 -2.42 9.51
C GLY A 82 2.79 -2.21 10.93
N PRO A 83 3.42 -3.24 11.52
CA PRO A 83 3.95 -3.19 12.87
C PRO A 83 4.86 -1.98 13.10
N ARG A 84 4.74 -1.36 14.28
CA ARG A 84 5.39 -0.07 14.63
C ARG A 84 6.90 0.00 14.39
N GLN A 85 7.59 -1.13 14.34
CA GLN A 85 9.03 -1.22 14.12
C GLN A 85 9.28 -2.24 13.01
N ASN A 86 9.46 -1.76 11.78
CA ASN A 86 9.92 -2.56 10.67
C ASN A 86 10.62 -1.65 9.65
N ASP A 87 11.70 -2.14 9.07
CA ASP A 87 12.47 -1.51 7.98
C ASP A 87 12.00 -1.98 6.60
N LYS A 88 11.36 -3.14 6.53
CA LYS A 88 10.84 -3.78 5.31
C LYS A 88 9.86 -2.92 4.53
N LEU A 89 9.12 -2.01 5.19
CA LEU A 89 8.19 -1.11 4.52
C LEU A 89 8.89 -0.14 3.56
N GLU A 90 10.19 0.13 3.74
CA GLU A 90 10.95 1.00 2.85
C GLU A 90 11.08 0.41 1.44
N ILE A 91 11.19 -0.93 1.30
CA ILE A 91 11.21 -1.61 0.00
C ILE A 91 9.89 -1.34 -0.75
N VAL A 92 8.79 -1.40 -0.02
CA VAL A 92 7.47 -1.10 -0.58
C VAL A 92 7.39 0.35 -1.00
N ALA A 93 7.74 1.29 -0.12
CA ALA A 93 7.74 2.71 -0.44
C ALA A 93 8.60 3.02 -1.68
N GLN A 94 9.78 2.42 -1.79
CA GLN A 94 10.65 2.55 -2.96
C GLN A 94 9.98 2.05 -4.24
N ALA A 95 9.29 0.90 -4.22
CA ALA A 95 8.57 0.39 -5.38
C ALA A 95 7.48 1.37 -5.86
N PHE A 96 6.72 1.98 -4.93
CA PHE A 96 5.73 3.01 -5.28
C PHE A 96 6.40 4.30 -5.78
N ARG A 97 7.53 4.74 -5.20
CA ARG A 97 8.29 5.91 -5.71
C ARG A 97 8.80 5.68 -7.13
N ALA A 98 9.37 4.51 -7.39
CA ALA A 98 9.94 4.11 -8.68
C ALA A 98 8.88 3.94 -9.78
N GLN A 99 7.61 3.78 -9.40
CA GLN A 99 6.51 3.63 -10.34
C GLN A 99 6.31 4.92 -11.17
N ARG A 100 6.67 4.83 -12.46
CA ARG A 100 6.25 5.76 -13.52
C ARG A 100 4.91 5.28 -14.07
N TRP A 101 3.85 6.05 -13.87
CA TRP A 101 2.50 5.78 -14.38
C TRP A 101 2.30 6.49 -15.73
N PRO A 102 1.51 5.95 -16.70
CA PRO A 102 0.72 4.73 -16.62
C PRO A 102 1.50 3.47 -16.97
N LEU A 103 1.18 2.38 -16.25
CA LEU A 103 1.37 1.06 -16.82
C LEU A 103 0.35 0.93 -17.94
N GLY A 104 0.82 0.72 -19.16
CA GLY A 104 -0.02 0.54 -20.35
C GLY A 104 -1.21 -0.38 -20.08
N PHE A 105 -2.35 0.04 -20.61
CA PHE A 105 -3.65 -0.62 -20.54
C PHE A 105 -3.60 -2.04 -21.12
#